data_AF-A0A7K0SH88-F1
#
_entry.id   AF-A0A7K0SH88-F1
#
_cell.length_a   1.000
_cell.length_b   1.000
_cell.length_c   1.000
_cell.angle_alpha   90.00
_cell.angle_beta   90.00
_cell.angle_gamma   90.00
#
_symmetry.space_group_name_H-M   'P 1'
#
loop_
_entity.id
_entity.type
_entity.pdbx_description
1 polymer ?
#
loop_
_entity_poly.entity_id
_entity_poly.type
_entity_poly.pdbx_seq_one_letter_code
_entity_poly.pdbx_strand_id
1 'polypeptide(L)' 'MAKTLDDPTAEVTEVLQAFIRNACVNDGTPDSGGEVRSADLVTGYLEGSGLELEYYEPHPGRRSVLAKIEG' A
#
# COMPACT_ATOMS: atom_id res chain seq x y z
N MET A 1 -14.95 -3.52 -14.97
CA MET A 1 -14.11 -3.61 -16.20
C MET A 1 -12.74 -3.10 -15.83
N ALA A 2 -11.73 -3.97 -15.81
CA ALA A 2 -10.34 -3.54 -15.66
C ALA A 2 -9.99 -2.68 -16.86
N LYS A 3 -9.63 -1.43 -16.59
CA LYS A 3 -9.19 -0.50 -17.63
C LYS A 3 -7.78 -0.91 -18.00
N THR A 4 -7.62 -1.70 -19.07
CA THR A 4 -6.29 -2.00 -19.60
C THR A 4 -5.73 -0.69 -20.14
N LEU A 5 -4.96 0.01 -19.32
CA LEU A 5 -4.11 1.10 -19.77
C LEU A 5 -2.93 0.43 -20.47
N ASP A 6 -2.87 0.55 -21.79
CA ASP A 6 -1.71 0.08 -22.58
C ASP A 6 -0.39 0.78 -22.15
N ASP A 7 -0.50 1.85 -21.35
CA ASP A 7 0.58 2.48 -20.60
C ASP A 7 0.15 2.79 -19.14
N PRO A 8 0.69 2.08 -18.13
CA PRO A 8 0.34 2.30 -16.73
C PRO A 8 1.05 3.52 -16.11
N THR A 9 1.88 4.25 -16.86
CA THR A 9 2.75 5.30 -16.30
C THR A 9 1.98 6.36 -15.52
N ALA A 10 0.83 6.81 -16.03
CA ALA A 10 0.01 7.81 -15.34
C ALA A 10 -0.53 7.28 -14.00
N GLU A 11 -1.10 6.08 -14.00
CA GLU A 11 -1.64 5.42 -12.81
C GLU A 11 -0.54 5.17 -11.76
N VAL A 12 0.60 4.60 -12.18
CA VAL A 12 1.74 4.35 -11.29
C VAL A 12 2.27 5.67 -10.71
N THR A 13 2.33 6.74 -11.51
CA THR A 13 2.76 8.06 -11.04
C THR A 13 1.80 8.61 -9.99
N GLU A 14 0.50 8.48 -10.18
CA GLU A 14 -0.52 8.92 -9.20
C GLU A 14 -0.38 8.16 -7.87
N VAL A 15 -0.25 6.83 -7.93
CA VAL A 15 -0.07 5.97 -6.76
C VAL A 15 1.24 6.32 -6.03
N LEU A 16 2.35 6.46 -6.76
CA LEU A 16 3.65 6.82 -6.19
C LEU A 16 3.61 8.20 -5.52
N GLN A 17 2.99 9.20 -6.14
CA GLN A 17 2.84 10.53 -5.53
C GLN A 17 2.03 10.46 -4.23
N ALA A 18 1.00 9.62 -4.17
CA ALA A 18 0.20 9.45 -2.98
C ALA A 18 1.02 8.82 -1.82
N PHE A 19 1.86 7.81 -2.10
CA PHE A 19 2.83 7.29 -1.12
C PHE A 19 3.81 8.36 -0.63
N ILE A 20 4.37 9.17 -1.53
CA ILE A 20 5.31 10.24 -1.16
C ILE A 20 4.63 11.26 -0.23
N ARG A 21 3.38 11.64 -0.53
CA ARG A 21 2.61 12.58 0.30
C ARG A 21 2.25 12.04 1.69
N ASN A 22 2.19 10.72 1.86
CA ASN A 22 2.02 10.13 3.20
C ASN A 22 3.19 10.46 4.14
N ALA A 23 4.35 10.89 3.60
CA ALA A 23 5.51 11.35 4.33
C ALA A 23 5.91 10.38 5.46
N CYS A 24 5.92 9.08 5.16
CA CYS A 24 6.27 8.06 6.14
C CYS A 24 7.79 8.01 6.30
N VAL A 25 8.30 8.48 7.45
CA VAL A 25 9.74 8.56 7.73
C VAL A 25 10.06 7.76 8.99
N ASN A 26 10.67 6.59 8.80
CA ASN A 26 11.06 5.69 9.88
C ASN A 26 12.44 6.11 10.42
N ASP A 27 12.49 6.58 11.67
CA ASP A 27 13.73 6.97 12.37
C ASP A 27 14.35 5.83 13.20
N GLY A 28 13.77 4.64 13.15
CA GLY A 28 14.21 3.45 13.88
C GLY A 28 13.51 3.22 15.23
N THR A 29 12.67 4.14 15.70
CA THR A 29 11.87 3.95 16.93
C THR A 29 10.53 3.24 16.63
N PRO A 30 9.95 2.48 17.58
CA PRO A 30 8.73 1.71 17.35
C PRO A 30 7.50 2.53 16.93
N ASP A 31 7.40 3.76 17.43
CA ASP A 31 6.26 4.67 17.22
C ASP A 31 6.45 5.65 16.05
N SER A 32 7.58 5.61 15.34
CA SER A 32 7.85 6.51 14.21
C SER A 32 7.36 5.93 12.88
N GLY A 33 7.67 6.61 11.77
CA GLY A 33 7.31 6.16 10.43
C GLY A 33 5.88 6.52 10.04
N GLY A 34 4.89 6.12 10.84
CA GLY A 34 3.48 6.28 10.47
C GLY A 34 3.09 5.49 9.21
N GLU A 35 3.78 4.38 8.96
CA GLU A 35 3.62 3.56 7.76
C GLU A 35 2.21 3.00 7.58
N VAL A 36 1.39 2.99 8.64
CA VAL A 36 -0.04 2.66 8.55
C VAL A 36 -0.76 3.45 7.46
N ARG A 37 -0.40 4.73 7.20
CA ARG A 37 -1.00 5.52 6.10
C ARG A 37 -0.71 4.90 4.73
N SER A 38 0.50 4.39 4.54
CA SER A 38 0.92 3.72 3.32
C SER A 38 0.35 2.31 3.21
N ALA A 39 0.21 1.60 4.34
CA ALA A 39 -0.50 0.32 4.39
C ALA A 39 -1.98 0.49 4.00
N ASP A 40 -2.68 1.46 4.57
CA ASP A 40 -4.09 1.74 4.24
C ASP A 40 -4.25 2.16 2.77
N LEU A 41 -3.32 2.97 2.25
CA LEU A 41 -3.32 3.38 0.84
C LEU A 41 -3.18 2.18 -0.10
N VAL A 42 -2.21 1.28 0.14
CA VAL A 42 -2.01 0.11 -0.73
C VAL A 42 -3.16 -0.88 -0.60
N THR A 43 -3.74 -1.03 0.59
CA THR A 43 -4.95 -1.81 0.79
C THR A 43 -6.10 -1.28 -0.07
N GLY A 44 -6.41 0.02 0.02
CA GLY A 44 -7.47 0.62 -0.79
C GLY A 44 -7.20 0.54 -2.30
N TYR A 45 -5.94 0.59 -2.73
CA TYR A 45 -5.57 0.39 -4.13
C TYR A 45 -5.77 -1.07 -4.60
N LEU A 46 -5.50 -2.04 -3.74
CA LEU A 46 -5.65 -3.48 -4.05
C LEU A 46 -7.09 -3.98 -3.84
N GLU A 47 -7.95 -3.23 -3.16
CA GLU A 47 -9.36 -3.58 -3.01
C GLU A 47 -10.04 -3.75 -4.38
N GLY A 48 -10.83 -4.82 -4.53
CA GLY A 48 -11.55 -5.12 -5.77
C GLY A 48 -10.69 -5.75 -6.89
N SER A 49 -9.39 -5.98 -6.66
CA SER A 49 -8.50 -6.70 -7.59
C SER A 49 -8.75 -8.21 -7.66
N GLY A 50 -9.48 -8.77 -6.67
CA GLY A 50 -9.67 -10.21 -6.51
C GLY A 50 -8.53 -10.92 -5.79
N LEU A 51 -7.51 -10.19 -5.34
CA LEU A 51 -6.40 -10.74 -4.54
C LEU A 51 -6.85 -11.03 -3.11
N GLU A 52 -6.33 -12.11 -2.54
CA GLU A 52 -6.46 -12.39 -1.11
C GLU A 52 -5.48 -11.48 -0.35
N LEU A 53 -6.01 -10.68 0.59
CA LEU A 53 -5.23 -9.77 1.43
C LEU A 53 -5.21 -10.24 2.87
N GLU A 54 -4.02 -10.31 3.47
CA GLU A 54 -3.81 -10.54 4.90
C GLU A 54 -3.05 -9.37 5.54
N TYR A 55 -3.28 -9.17 6.84
CA TYR A 55 -2.69 -8.08 7.62
C TYR A 55 -1.98 -8.61 8.85
N TYR A 56 -0.79 -8.08 9.11
CA TYR A 56 0.00 -8.41 10.29
C TYR A 56 0.45 -7.12 10.97
N GLU A 57 0.14 -6.97 12.26
CA GLU A 57 0.44 -5.74 13.02
C GLU A 57 1.21 -6.10 14.31
N PRO A 58 2.54 -6.28 14.25
CA PRO A 58 3.37 -6.61 15.41
C PRO A 58 3.44 -5.51 16.48
N HIS A 59 3.10 -4.27 16.12
CA HIS A 59 3.06 -3.11 17.02
C HIS A 59 1.98 -2.14 16.49
N PRO A 60 1.25 -1.42 17.34
CA PRO A 60 0.26 -0.44 16.89
C PRO A 60 0.81 0.50 15.80
N GLY A 61 0.12 0.57 14.67
CA GLY A 61 0.51 1.40 13.52
C GLY A 61 1.63 0.82 12.63
N ARG A 62 2.14 -0.38 12.94
CA ARG A 62 3.20 -1.07 12.18
C ARG A 62 2.61 -2.24 11.39
N ARG A 63 1.73 -1.95 10.43
CA ARG A 63 1.03 -2.96 9.63
C ARG A 63 1.82 -3.37 8.38
N SER A 64 1.94 -4.68 8.17
CA SER A 64 2.29 -5.31 6.89
C SER A 64 1.03 -5.74 6.15
N VAL A 65 0.98 -5.52 4.84
CA VAL A 65 -0.07 -6.01 3.93
C VAL A 65 0.52 -7.11 3.06
N LEU A 66 -0.09 -8.29 3.08
CA LEU A 66 0.30 -9.43 2.25
C LEU A 66 -0.78 -9.67 1.20
N ALA A 67 -0.40 -9.64 -0.08
CA ALA A 67 -1.30 -9.93 -1.21
C ALA A 67 -0.87 -11.23 -1.91
N LYS A 68 -1.81 -12.14 -2.19
CA LYS A 68 -1.53 -13.42 -2.84
C LYS A 68 -2.04 -13.43 -4.27
N ILE A 69 -1.19 -13.92 -5.19
CA ILE A 69 -1.51 -14.15 -6.60
C ILE A 69 -1.27 -15.64 -6.86
N GLU A 70 -2.31 -16.34 -7.30
CA GLU A 70 -2.20 -17.75 -7.72
C GLU A 70 -1.40 -17.85 -9.03
N GLY A 71 -0.63 -18.93 -9.16
CA GLY A 71 0.23 -19.22 -10.33
C GLY A 71 -0.41 -20.18 -11.33
#